data_AF-A0A3M1L883-F1
#
_entry.id   AF-A0A3M1L883-F1
#
_cell.length_a   1.000
_cell.length_b   1.000
_cell.length_c   1.000
_cell.angle_alpha   90.00
_cell.angle_beta   90.00
_cell.angle_gamma   90.00
#
_symmetry.space_group_name_H-M   'P 1'
#
loop_
_entity.id
_entity.type
_entity.pdbx_description
1 polymer ?
#
loop_
_entity_poly.entity_id
_entity_poly.type
_entity_poly.pdbx_seq_one_letter_code
_entity_poly.pdbx_strand_id
1 'polypeptide(L)'
;REHFSIRQSDRRWILEGQRLLRHYLIVRTPFYDKDLVEFMLAVPPGLRFEEHLYRTAFRRAFPRLAKVPLEKTGLPLAPGMRELRVRVGRRLRWWLRGAGLRFIAPPRRRPYADYNGWLRTALRPWVEEMLLGPQTRLRDLFRPQAVQELVAEQMAGANHARRLGVLLTLELWLRQLP
;
A
#
# COMPACT_ATOMS: atom_id res chain seq x y z
N ARG A 1 1.25 -9.55 -23.69
CA ARG A 1 0.65 -9.03 -22.43
C ARG A 1 0.95 -7.55 -22.24
N GLU A 2 2.21 -7.10 -22.40
CA GLU A 2 2.60 -5.68 -22.26
C GLU A 2 1.81 -4.71 -23.15
N HIS A 3 1.71 -4.99 -24.45
CA HIS A 3 0.96 -4.12 -25.39
C HIS A 3 -0.51 -3.90 -24.99
N PHE A 4 -1.17 -4.95 -24.46
CA PHE A 4 -2.56 -4.84 -24.01
C PHE A 4 -2.69 -3.99 -22.74
N SER A 5 -1.79 -4.19 -21.76
CA SER A 5 -1.78 -3.41 -20.51
C SER A 5 -1.64 -1.92 -20.79
N ILE A 6 -0.68 -1.55 -21.64
CA ILE A 6 -0.39 -0.15 -21.98
C ILE A 6 -1.59 0.51 -22.66
N ARG A 7 -2.23 -0.17 -23.63
CA ARG A 7 -3.34 0.40 -24.40
C ARG A 7 -4.66 0.46 -23.63
N GLN A 8 -4.93 -0.50 -22.75
CA GLN A 8 -6.23 -0.60 -22.08
C GLN A 8 -6.15 -0.15 -20.63
N SER A 9 -5.32 -0.80 -19.81
CA SER A 9 -5.30 -0.60 -18.37
C SER A 9 -4.58 0.68 -17.96
N ASP A 10 -3.36 0.88 -18.46
CA ASP A 10 -2.47 1.95 -17.98
C ASP A 10 -2.99 3.32 -18.43
N ARG A 11 -3.44 3.40 -19.69
CA ARG A 11 -4.05 4.63 -20.23
C ARG A 11 -5.34 5.01 -19.50
N ARG A 12 -6.24 4.07 -19.25
CA ARG A 12 -7.57 4.36 -18.69
C ARG A 12 -7.54 4.60 -17.18
N TRP A 13 -6.74 3.84 -16.43
CA TRP A 13 -6.80 3.86 -14.97
C TRP A 13 -5.62 4.60 -14.33
N ILE A 14 -4.42 4.47 -14.87
CA ILE A 14 -3.21 5.03 -14.25
C ILE A 14 -3.02 6.49 -14.68
N LEU A 15 -3.10 6.78 -15.98
CA LEU A 15 -2.87 8.13 -16.50
C LEU A 15 -4.03 9.10 -16.22
N GLU A 16 -5.28 8.63 -16.30
CA GLU A 16 -6.44 9.48 -16.01
C GLU A 16 -6.47 9.97 -14.56
N GLY A 17 -6.10 9.14 -13.58
CA GLY A 17 -6.00 9.57 -12.19
C GLY A 17 -5.01 10.71 -12.00
N GLN A 18 -3.86 10.65 -12.69
CA GLN A 18 -2.88 11.74 -12.68
C GLN A 18 -3.42 12.99 -13.37
N ARG A 19 -4.19 12.85 -14.46
CA ARG A 19 -4.82 13.98 -15.17
C ARG A 19 -5.82 14.73 -14.29
N LEU A 20 -6.65 14.01 -13.53
CA LEU A 20 -7.59 14.61 -12.59
C LEU A 20 -6.86 15.41 -11.49
N LEU A 21 -5.81 14.82 -10.91
CA LEU A 21 -5.02 15.48 -9.86
C LEU A 21 -4.28 16.73 -10.36
N ARG A 22 -3.93 16.80 -11.66
CA ARG A 22 -3.23 17.95 -12.24
C ARG A 22 -3.99 19.26 -12.18
N HIS A 23 -5.32 19.23 -12.01
CA HIS A 23 -6.11 20.44 -11.78
C HIS A 23 -5.84 21.08 -10.41
N TYR A 24 -5.36 20.30 -9.45
CA TYR A 24 -5.14 20.74 -8.06
C TYR A 24 -3.66 20.75 -7.68
N LEU A 25 -2.82 19.90 -8.30
CA LEU A 25 -1.44 19.65 -7.89
C LEU A 25 -0.52 19.52 -9.11
N ILE A 26 0.75 19.93 -8.95
CA ILE A 26 1.78 19.67 -9.96
C ILE A 26 2.21 18.21 -9.85
N VAL A 27 1.70 17.38 -10.76
CA VAL A 27 2.01 15.94 -10.81
C VAL A 27 3.18 15.69 -11.76
N ARG A 28 4.27 15.11 -11.25
CA ARG A 28 5.42 14.65 -12.05
C ARG A 28 5.46 13.13 -12.16
N THR A 29 5.74 12.63 -13.36
CA THR A 29 5.82 11.21 -13.68
C THR A 29 7.20 10.89 -14.27
N PRO A 30 8.26 10.83 -13.44
CA PRO A 30 9.64 10.72 -13.93
C PRO A 30 9.92 9.44 -14.73
N PHE A 31 9.15 8.36 -14.47
CA PHE A 31 9.25 7.11 -15.24
C PHE A 31 8.57 7.15 -16.61
N TYR A 32 7.81 8.20 -16.92
CA TYR A 32 7.20 8.47 -18.22
C TYR A 32 7.98 9.52 -19.01
N ASP A 33 9.25 9.72 -18.65
CA ASP A 33 10.15 10.55 -19.44
C ASP A 33 10.34 9.94 -20.85
N LYS A 34 10.34 10.79 -21.88
CA LYS A 34 10.38 10.35 -23.28
C LYS A 34 11.65 9.56 -23.55
N ASP A 35 12.80 10.09 -23.13
CA ASP A 35 14.10 9.51 -23.42
C ASP A 35 14.26 8.16 -22.70
N LEU A 36 13.74 8.07 -21.47
CA LEU A 36 13.69 6.81 -20.73
C LEU A 36 12.81 5.76 -21.43
N VAL A 37 11.64 6.15 -21.92
CA VAL A 37 10.73 5.23 -22.63
C VAL A 37 11.35 4.75 -23.93
N GLU A 38 11.90 5.65 -24.74
CA GLU A 38 12.59 5.31 -25.99
C GLU A 38 13.78 4.37 -25.73
N PHE A 39 14.59 4.66 -24.72
CA PHE A 39 15.65 3.76 -24.27
C PHE A 39 15.10 2.37 -23.92
N MET A 40 14.05 2.30 -23.11
CA MET A 40 13.47 1.01 -22.69
C MET A 40 12.86 0.22 -23.85
N LEU A 41 12.36 0.88 -24.91
CA LEU A 41 11.88 0.21 -26.12
C LEU A 41 13.02 -0.45 -26.91
N ALA A 42 14.22 0.15 -26.89
CA ALA A 42 15.42 -0.41 -27.51
C ALA A 42 16.06 -1.55 -26.67
N VAL A 43 15.77 -1.64 -25.37
CA VAL A 43 16.32 -2.67 -24.49
C VAL A 43 15.77 -4.07 -24.86
N PRO A 44 16.63 -5.09 -24.99
CA PRO A 44 16.21 -6.47 -25.22
C PRO A 44 15.17 -6.95 -24.18
N PRO A 45 14.12 -7.68 -24.59
CA PRO A 45 13.07 -8.14 -23.67
C PRO A 45 13.60 -8.89 -22.45
N GLY A 46 14.67 -9.68 -22.61
CA GLY A 46 15.28 -10.42 -21.49
C GLY A 46 15.84 -9.53 -20.37
N LEU A 47 16.30 -8.32 -20.70
CA LEU A 47 16.75 -7.34 -19.70
C LEU A 47 15.60 -6.54 -19.08
N ARG A 48 14.44 -6.47 -19.75
CA ARG A 48 13.22 -5.85 -19.21
C ARG A 48 12.43 -6.81 -18.31
N PHE A 49 12.52 -8.11 -18.60
CA PHE A 49 11.81 -9.15 -17.88
C PHE A 49 12.07 -9.05 -16.37
N GLU A 50 11.00 -9.14 -15.57
CA GLU A 50 11.03 -9.00 -14.11
C GLU A 50 11.81 -7.78 -13.58
N GLU A 51 11.81 -6.68 -14.36
CA GLU A 51 12.48 -5.43 -14.01
C GLU A 51 14.01 -5.61 -13.86
N HIS A 52 14.62 -6.60 -14.53
CA HIS A 52 16.02 -6.98 -14.29
C HIS A 52 17.01 -5.81 -14.47
N LEU A 53 16.90 -5.08 -15.58
CA LEU A 53 17.74 -3.90 -15.86
C LEU A 53 17.53 -2.82 -14.79
N TYR A 54 16.28 -2.51 -14.47
CA TYR A 54 15.92 -1.52 -13.46
C TYR A 54 16.49 -1.88 -12.08
N ARG A 55 16.31 -3.12 -11.63
CA ARG A 55 16.81 -3.60 -10.33
C ARG A 55 18.34 -3.56 -10.26
N THR A 56 19.00 -3.92 -11.35
CA THR A 56 20.47 -3.89 -11.45
C THR A 56 20.98 -2.46 -11.41
N ALA A 57 20.40 -1.55 -12.20
CA ALA A 57 20.75 -0.14 -12.22
C ALA A 57 20.50 0.51 -10.85
N PHE A 58 19.34 0.27 -10.24
CA PHE A 58 18.98 0.81 -8.93
C PHE A 58 19.93 0.36 -7.83
N ARG A 59 20.35 -0.91 -7.83
CA ARG A 59 21.33 -1.42 -6.87
C ARG A 59 22.69 -0.75 -6.99
N ARG A 60 23.11 -0.44 -8.22
CA ARG A 60 24.39 0.23 -8.50
C ARG A 60 24.33 1.72 -8.14
N ALA A 61 23.26 2.41 -8.55
CA ALA A 61 23.09 3.84 -8.31
C ALA A 61 22.78 4.16 -6.84
N PHE A 62 21.95 3.34 -6.19
CA PHE A 62 21.45 3.58 -4.82
C PHE A 62 21.71 2.38 -3.90
N PRO A 63 22.98 2.02 -3.63
CA PRO A 63 23.33 0.81 -2.87
C PRO A 63 22.83 0.84 -1.43
N ARG A 64 22.72 2.03 -0.82
CA ARG A 64 22.14 2.18 0.53
C ARG A 64 20.64 1.89 0.53
N LEU A 65 19.91 2.43 -0.45
CA LEU A 65 18.46 2.26 -0.57
C LEU A 65 18.08 0.82 -0.97
N ALA A 66 18.91 0.16 -1.77
CA ALA A 66 18.71 -1.24 -2.15
C ALA A 66 18.78 -2.23 -0.97
N LYS A 67 19.31 -1.82 0.20
CA LYS A 67 19.30 -2.62 1.44
C LYS A 67 17.99 -2.54 2.21
N VAL A 68 17.09 -1.63 1.83
CA VAL A 68 15.75 -1.52 2.43
C VAL A 68 14.92 -2.73 1.97
N PRO A 69 14.28 -3.48 2.88
CA PRO A 69 13.45 -4.61 2.50
C PRO A 69 12.24 -4.15 1.68
N LEU A 70 12.01 -4.81 0.55
CA LEU A 70 10.80 -4.63 -0.23
C LEU A 70 9.60 -5.14 0.56
N GLU A 71 8.48 -4.45 0.48
CA GLU A 71 7.24 -4.82 1.16
C GLU A 71 6.71 -6.20 0.71
N LYS A 72 6.66 -6.43 -0.62
CA LYS A 72 6.12 -7.68 -1.20
C LYS A 72 6.87 -8.92 -0.73
N THR A 73 8.20 -8.86 -0.70
CA THR A 73 9.06 -10.03 -0.40
C THR A 73 9.58 -10.02 1.03
N GLY A 74 9.63 -8.87 1.69
CA GLY A 74 10.33 -8.64 2.96
C GLY A 74 11.84 -8.82 2.86
N LEU A 75 12.40 -8.84 1.64
CA LEU A 75 13.82 -9.04 1.36
C LEU A 75 14.43 -7.76 0.75
N PRO A 76 15.69 -7.44 1.05
CA PRO A 76 16.39 -6.35 0.37
C PRO A 76 16.57 -6.67 -1.11
N LEU A 77 16.67 -5.64 -1.94
CA LEU A 77 16.98 -5.78 -3.37
C LEU A 77 18.45 -6.15 -3.60
N ALA A 78 19.34 -5.64 -2.74
CA ALA A 78 20.75 -5.99 -2.72
C ALA A 78 21.00 -7.25 -1.87
N PRO A 79 21.77 -8.23 -2.38
CA PRO A 79 22.13 -9.41 -1.64
C PRO A 79 23.03 -9.06 -0.47
N GLY A 80 22.87 -9.79 0.62
CA GLY A 80 23.71 -9.62 1.80
C GLY A 80 23.31 -10.52 2.95
N MET A 81 24.07 -10.44 4.04
CA MET A 81 23.87 -11.28 5.22
C MET A 81 22.46 -11.17 5.80
N ARG A 82 21.82 -9.99 5.68
CA ARG A 82 20.42 -9.77 6.10
C ARG A 82 19.44 -10.63 5.31
N GLU A 83 19.63 -10.73 4.00
CA GLU A 83 18.78 -11.54 3.13
C GLU A 83 18.90 -13.03 3.50
N LEU A 84 20.15 -13.51 3.63
CA LEU A 84 20.43 -14.89 4.02
C LEU A 84 19.78 -15.22 5.37
N ARG A 85 19.98 -14.37 6.39
CA ARG A 85 19.36 -14.53 7.71
C ARG A 85 17.83 -14.62 7.64
N VAL A 86 17.18 -13.77 6.83
CA VAL A 86 15.72 -13.79 6.66
C VAL A 86 15.27 -15.08 5.98
N ARG A 87 15.96 -15.52 4.92
CA ARG A 87 15.66 -16.76 4.19
C ARG A 87 15.83 -18.00 5.08
N VAL A 88 16.97 -18.11 5.77
CA VAL A 88 17.27 -19.20 6.70
C VAL A 88 16.24 -19.23 7.84
N GLY A 89 15.97 -18.07 8.47
CA GLY A 89 14.97 -18.00 9.54
C GLY A 89 13.54 -18.34 9.08
N ARG A 90 13.16 -17.98 7.84
CA ARG A 90 11.88 -18.42 7.25
C ARG A 90 11.83 -19.92 7.05
N ARG A 91 12.90 -20.51 6.51
CA ARG A 91 12.99 -21.96 6.24
C ARG A 91 13.02 -22.78 7.53
N LEU A 92 13.79 -22.35 8.53
CA LEU A 92 13.82 -22.96 9.85
C LEU A 92 12.45 -22.93 10.51
N ARG A 93 11.76 -21.78 10.52
CA ARG A 93 10.40 -21.68 11.07
C ARG A 93 9.41 -22.59 10.32
N TRP A 94 9.51 -22.64 8.99
CA TRP A 94 8.66 -23.53 8.19
C TRP A 94 8.90 -24.99 8.57
N TRP A 95 10.16 -25.42 8.68
CA TRP A 95 10.52 -26.78 9.09
C TRP A 95 10.06 -27.12 10.51
N LEU A 96 10.33 -26.23 11.48
CA LEU A 96 9.91 -26.43 12.87
C LEU A 96 8.38 -26.52 13.02
N ARG A 97 7.62 -25.74 12.24
CA ARG A 97 6.16 -25.85 12.20
C ARG A 97 5.69 -27.16 11.54
N GLY A 98 6.37 -27.60 10.49
CA GLY A 98 6.14 -28.91 9.86
C GLY A 98 6.40 -30.08 10.81
N ALA A 99 7.36 -29.91 11.73
CA ALA A 99 7.66 -30.86 12.79
C ALA A 99 6.70 -30.79 14.00
N GLY A 100 5.66 -29.95 13.98
CA GLY A 100 4.60 -29.91 15.00
C GLY A 100 4.74 -28.83 16.08
N LEU A 101 5.78 -27.97 16.02
CA LEU A 101 6.00 -26.90 17.01
C LEU A 101 5.06 -25.70 16.76
N ARG A 102 3.81 -25.82 17.20
CA ARG A 102 2.72 -24.84 16.96
C ARG A 102 2.91 -23.49 17.67
N PHE A 103 3.74 -23.40 18.70
CA PHE A 103 4.05 -22.14 19.39
C PHE A 103 4.85 -21.14 18.54
N ILE A 104 5.45 -21.61 17.44
CA ILE A 104 6.18 -20.73 16.52
C ILE A 104 5.16 -19.96 15.68
N ALA A 105 5.16 -18.64 15.85
CA ALA A 105 4.30 -17.76 15.08
C ALA A 105 4.61 -17.85 13.57
N PRO A 106 3.57 -17.87 12.70
CA PRO A 106 3.78 -17.81 11.26
C PRO A 106 4.45 -16.48 10.88
N PRO A 107 5.16 -16.43 9.73
CA PRO A 107 5.74 -15.18 9.25
C PRO A 107 4.62 -14.15 9.06
N ARG A 108 4.68 -13.04 9.81
CA ARG A 108 3.75 -11.92 9.66
C ARG A 108 4.00 -11.24 8.33
N ARG A 109 2.97 -11.17 7.48
CA ARG A 109 2.96 -10.29 6.30
C ARG A 109 2.75 -8.86 6.80
N ARG A 110 3.57 -7.93 6.33
CA ARG A 110 3.38 -6.49 6.57
C ARG A 110 2.87 -5.90 5.27
N PRO A 111 1.55 -5.64 5.13
CA PRO A 111 1.06 -4.96 3.95
C PRO A 111 1.61 -3.53 3.90
N TYR A 112 1.63 -2.92 2.71
CA TYR A 112 1.97 -1.52 2.48
C TYR A 112 1.22 -0.59 3.43
N ALA A 113 -0.07 -0.89 3.61
CA ALA A 113 -0.99 -0.12 4.41
C ALA A 113 -1.68 -1.03 5.43
N ASP A 114 -1.55 -0.67 6.71
CA ASP A 114 -2.28 -1.29 7.81
C ASP A 114 -3.37 -0.33 8.30
N TYR A 115 -4.40 -0.15 7.48
CA TYR A 115 -5.51 0.75 7.80
C TYR A 115 -6.18 0.38 9.12
N ASN A 116 -6.32 -0.91 9.43
CA ASN A 116 -6.92 -1.31 10.70
C ASN A 116 -6.06 -0.90 11.89
N GLY A 117 -4.75 -1.14 11.82
CA GLY A 117 -3.81 -0.70 12.84
C GLY A 117 -3.80 0.82 13.01
N TRP A 118 -3.75 1.56 11.90
CA TRP A 118 -3.70 3.03 11.92
C TRP A 118 -4.98 3.64 12.50
N LEU A 119 -6.16 3.17 12.07
CA LEU A 119 -7.45 3.65 12.58
C LEU A 119 -7.62 3.38 14.08
N ARG A 120 -6.99 2.32 14.62
CA ARG A 120 -7.02 2.00 16.06
C ARG A 120 -6.02 2.81 16.89
N THR A 121 -5.01 3.38 16.25
CA THR A 121 -3.86 4.00 16.93
C THR A 121 -3.69 5.45 16.48
N ALA A 122 -2.78 5.71 15.54
CA ALA A 122 -2.38 7.05 15.13
C ALA A 122 -3.54 7.92 14.61
N LEU A 123 -4.55 7.31 13.98
CA LEU A 123 -5.70 8.02 13.43
C LEU A 123 -6.92 7.98 14.35
N ARG A 124 -6.85 7.30 15.50
CA ARG A 124 -8.02 7.11 16.37
C ARG A 124 -8.69 8.43 16.78
N PRO A 125 -7.97 9.45 17.29
CA PRO A 125 -8.60 10.70 17.69
C PRO A 125 -9.31 11.39 16.52
N TRP A 126 -8.70 11.36 15.34
CA TRP A 126 -9.28 11.93 14.13
C TRP A 126 -10.55 11.18 13.68
N VAL A 127 -10.56 9.85 13.75
CA VAL A 127 -11.74 9.04 13.42
C VAL A 127 -12.90 9.34 14.38
N GLU A 128 -12.62 9.38 15.69
CA GLU A 128 -13.62 9.69 16.71
C GLU A 128 -14.15 11.11 16.52
N GLU A 129 -13.30 12.10 16.24
CA GLU A 129 -13.72 13.48 15.97
C GLU A 129 -14.59 13.59 14.70
N MET A 130 -14.19 12.93 13.61
CA MET A 130 -14.93 13.01 12.35
C MET A 130 -16.28 12.32 12.42
N LEU A 131 -16.33 11.10 12.95
CA LEU A 131 -17.53 10.27 12.89
C LEU A 131 -18.45 10.47 14.09
N LEU A 132 -17.90 10.75 15.27
CA LEU A 132 -18.65 10.84 16.54
C LEU A 132 -18.68 12.26 17.12
N GLY A 133 -17.89 13.19 16.57
CA GLY A 133 -17.83 14.57 17.07
C GLY A 133 -19.11 15.37 16.80
N PRO A 134 -19.30 16.51 17.51
CA PRO A 134 -20.52 17.31 17.41
C PRO A 134 -20.76 17.90 16.01
N GLN A 135 -19.71 18.05 15.22
CA GLN A 135 -19.78 18.58 13.85
C GLN A 135 -20.13 17.51 12.79
N THR A 136 -20.34 16.25 13.20
CA THR A 136 -20.67 15.16 12.26
C THR A 136 -21.99 15.41 11.55
N ARG A 137 -21.98 15.42 10.21
CA ARG A 137 -23.22 15.52 9.40
C ARG A 137 -23.82 14.14 9.12
N LEU A 138 -23.10 13.05 9.42
CA LEU A 138 -23.58 11.68 9.23
C LEU A 138 -24.83 11.32 10.03
N ARG A 139 -25.13 12.02 11.12
CA ARG A 139 -26.34 11.82 11.94
C ARG A 139 -27.65 12.01 11.18
N ASP A 140 -27.62 12.78 10.08
CA ASP A 140 -28.78 13.04 9.24
C ASP A 140 -29.05 11.89 8.25
N LEU A 141 -28.05 11.03 8.01
CA LEU A 141 -28.10 9.92 7.05
C LEU A 141 -28.06 8.53 7.72
N PHE A 142 -27.44 8.41 8.89
CA PHE A 142 -27.21 7.15 9.59
C PHE A 142 -27.66 7.23 11.04
N ARG A 143 -28.03 6.08 11.60
CA ARG A 143 -28.30 5.96 13.05
C ARG A 143 -27.00 6.19 13.83
N PRO A 144 -26.92 7.21 14.70
CA PRO A 144 -25.69 7.52 15.43
C PRO A 144 -25.16 6.34 16.25
N GLN A 145 -26.06 5.55 16.85
CA GLN A 145 -25.70 4.37 17.64
C GLN A 145 -24.95 3.32 16.80
N ALA A 146 -25.40 3.05 15.57
CA ALA A 146 -24.76 2.07 14.69
C ALA A 146 -23.35 2.52 14.27
N VAL A 147 -23.12 3.84 14.11
CA VAL A 147 -21.79 4.38 13.81
C VAL A 147 -20.88 4.29 15.04
N GLN A 148 -21.41 4.60 16.24
CA GLN A 148 -20.68 4.45 17.51
C GLN A 148 -20.26 3.00 17.76
N GLU A 149 -21.17 2.04 17.56
CA GLU A 149 -20.89 0.61 17.66
C GLU A 149 -19.80 0.19 16.69
N LEU A 150 -19.91 0.59 15.41
CA LEU A 150 -18.91 0.24 14.38
C LEU A 150 -17.51 0.78 14.72
N VAL A 151 -17.43 1.99 15.27
CA VAL A 151 -16.17 2.57 15.74
C VAL A 151 -15.65 1.80 16.96
N ALA A 152 -16.50 1.51 17.94
CA ALA A 152 -16.13 0.76 19.14
C ALA A 152 -15.62 -0.66 18.79
N GLU A 153 -16.30 -1.37 17.90
CA GLU A 153 -15.89 -2.69 17.38
C GLU A 153 -14.51 -2.61 16.70
N GLN A 154 -14.27 -1.58 15.88
CA GLN A 154 -12.95 -1.34 15.28
C GLN A 154 -11.88 -1.18 16.36
N MET A 155 -12.14 -0.37 17.40
CA MET A 155 -11.20 -0.14 18.50
C MET A 155 -10.96 -1.40 19.33
N ALA A 156 -11.98 -2.25 19.48
CA ALA A 156 -11.89 -3.55 20.15
C ALA A 156 -11.11 -4.61 19.35
N GLY A 157 -10.80 -4.35 18.08
CA GLY A 157 -9.97 -5.23 17.24
C GLY A 157 -10.68 -5.84 16.04
N ALA A 158 -11.95 -5.50 15.79
CA ALA A 158 -12.67 -5.91 14.58
C ALA A 158 -12.15 -5.19 13.33
N ASN A 159 -12.32 -5.78 12.14
CA ASN A 159 -11.70 -5.29 10.90
C ASN A 159 -12.70 -4.48 10.03
N HIS A 160 -13.10 -3.30 10.50
CA HIS A 160 -14.03 -2.38 9.84
C HIS A 160 -13.37 -1.24 9.06
N ALA A 161 -12.04 -1.25 8.86
CA ALA A 161 -11.32 -0.17 8.18
C ALA A 161 -11.93 0.28 6.84
N ARG A 162 -12.43 -0.66 6.02
CA ARG A 162 -13.08 -0.32 4.75
C ARG A 162 -14.40 0.43 4.95
N ARG A 163 -15.24 -0.01 5.89
CA ARG A 163 -16.54 0.63 6.17
C ARG A 163 -16.33 2.02 6.76
N LEU A 164 -15.42 2.13 7.73
CA LEU A 164 -15.05 3.42 8.32
C LEU A 164 -14.44 4.36 7.27
N GLY A 165 -13.59 3.87 6.36
CA GLY A 165 -13.05 4.67 5.26
C GLY A 165 -14.12 5.29 4.36
N VAL A 166 -15.21 4.56 4.08
CA VAL A 166 -16.35 5.10 3.33
C VAL A 166 -17.08 6.18 4.12
N LEU A 167 -17.36 5.95 5.40
CA LEU A 167 -18.02 6.93 6.26
C LEU A 167 -17.19 8.21 6.41
N LEU A 168 -15.87 8.08 6.59
CA LEU A 168 -14.94 9.21 6.66
C LEU A 168 -14.94 10.01 5.36
N THR A 169 -14.89 9.33 4.21
CA THR A 169 -14.93 9.99 2.91
C THR A 169 -16.24 10.76 2.72
N LEU A 170 -17.37 10.14 3.10
CA LEU A 170 -18.68 10.76 3.02
C LEU A 170 -18.78 11.98 3.94
N GLU A 171 -18.34 11.87 5.18
CA GLU A 171 -18.32 13.00 6.13
C GLU A 171 -17.46 14.16 5.62
N LEU A 172 -16.27 13.87 5.09
CA LEU A 172 -15.39 14.89 4.48
C LEU A 172 -16.04 15.58 3.27
N TRP A 173 -16.86 14.86 2.51
CA TRP A 173 -17.64 15.44 1.41
C TRP A 173 -18.80 16.29 1.92
N LEU A 174 -19.56 15.79 2.90
CA LEU A 174 -20.67 16.53 3.51
C LEU A 174 -20.22 17.85 4.12
N ARG A 175 -19.00 17.93 4.68
CA ARG A 175 -18.43 19.18 5.22
C ARG A 175 -18.05 20.22 4.15
N GLN A 176 -17.86 19.80 2.91
CA GLN A 176 -17.58 20.71 1.79
C GLN A 176 -18.84 21.27 1.15
N LEU A 177 -20.00 20.66 1.42
CA LEU A 177 -21.27 21.17 0.95
C LEU A 177 -21.67 22.41 1.78
N PRO A 178 -22.16 23.47 1.12
CA PRO A 178 -22.57 24.71 1.78
C PRO A 178 -23.65 24.48 2.84
#